data_AF-A0A067SRC1-F1
#
_entry.id   AF-A0A067SRC1-F1
#
_cell.length_a   1.000
_cell.length_b   1.000
_cell.length_c   1.000
_cell.angle_alpha   90.00
_cell.angle_beta   90.00
_cell.angle_gamma   90.00
#
_symmetry.space_group_name_H-M   'P 1'
#
loop_
_entity.id
_entity.type
_entity.pdbx_description
1 polymer ?
#
loop_
_entity_poly.entity_id
_entity_poly.type
_entity_poly.pdbx_seq_one_letter_code
_entity_poly.pdbx_strand_id
1 'polypeptide(L)'
;MGEVVNVLVAFAVIVFLFRWATSGKDSSDQRTAADALGFRPKNVTQEMVDTISHMFPDIPADNIRYDLLRTGNVELTTNKILERGYLDAPPAAYHTLYPRAPVSAAALAGAAGRGTTTATPAKPKDTLISRYGLNDRAQKVEEIKDEELGGKAVWEDSAEKREASLKERKAKMILAARQRFLAQQKATDAT
;
A
#
# COMPACT_ATOMS: atom_id res chain seq x y z
N MET A 1 19.68 52.76 43.76
CA MET A 1 18.74 51.61 43.78
C MET A 1 17.96 51.45 42.47
N GLY A 2 17.38 52.52 41.88
CA GLY A 2 16.57 52.38 40.65
C GLY A 2 17.33 51.95 39.39
N GLU A 3 18.60 52.32 39.24
CA GLU A 3 19.42 51.95 38.08
C GLU A 3 19.72 50.44 38.02
N VAL A 4 20.01 49.82 39.17
CA VAL A 4 20.21 48.36 39.29
C VAL A 4 18.94 47.58 38.95
N VAL A 5 17.76 48.12 39.33
CA VAL A 5 16.47 47.51 39.00
C VAL A 5 16.22 47.57 37.49
N ASN A 6 16.54 48.69 36.84
CA ASN A 6 16.33 48.84 35.40
C ASN A 6 17.25 47.92 34.57
N VAL A 7 18.50 47.74 35.01
CA VAL A 7 19.45 46.79 34.38
C VAL A 7 18.99 45.34 34.53
N LEU A 8 18.46 44.95 35.70
CA LEU A 8 17.92 43.61 35.90
C LEU A 8 16.69 43.34 35.04
N VAL A 9 15.79 44.32 34.91
CA VAL A 9 14.60 44.21 34.05
C VAL A 9 15.00 44.10 32.58
N ALA A 10 15.94 44.94 32.11
CA ALA A 10 16.44 44.87 30.74
C ALA A 10 17.09 43.51 30.43
N PHE A 11 17.90 42.97 31.36
CA PHE A 11 18.51 41.66 31.21
C PHE A 11 17.47 40.53 31.17
N ALA A 12 16.44 40.59 32.01
CA ALA A 12 15.35 39.62 32.00
C ALA A 12 14.56 39.64 30.68
N VAL A 13 14.29 40.81 30.11
CA VAL A 13 13.62 40.96 28.81
C VAL A 13 14.50 40.40 27.69
N ILE A 14 15.80 40.68 27.70
CA ILE A 14 16.74 40.11 26.71
C ILE A 14 16.78 38.59 26.81
N VAL A 15 16.89 38.03 28.02
CA VAL A 15 16.86 36.58 28.24
C VAL A 15 15.53 35.97 27.81
N PHE A 16 14.40 36.65 28.06
CA PHE A 16 13.09 36.18 27.64
C PHE A 16 12.93 36.21 26.12
N LEU A 17 13.40 37.26 25.45
CA LEU A 17 13.44 37.35 23.99
C LEU A 17 14.38 36.32 23.39
N PHE A 18 15.54 36.07 24.00
CA PHE A 18 16.49 35.04 23.56
C PHE A 18 15.90 33.64 23.78
N ARG A 19 15.26 33.39 24.92
CA ARG A 19 14.56 32.14 25.23
C ARG A 19 13.40 31.91 24.26
N TRP A 20 12.64 32.95 23.93
CA TRP A 20 11.52 32.88 22.99
C TRP A 20 12.01 32.67 21.55
N ALA A 21 13.05 33.40 21.13
CA ALA A 21 13.67 33.26 19.81
C ALA A 21 14.39 31.91 19.61
N THR A 22 14.93 31.32 20.68
CA THR A 22 15.60 30.00 20.64
C THR A 22 14.67 28.82 20.95
N SER A 23 13.47 29.05 21.49
CA SER A 23 12.47 27.98 21.72
C SER A 23 11.60 27.67 20.50
N GLY A 24 11.85 28.33 19.37
CA GLY A 24 11.10 28.12 18.14
C GLY A 24 11.50 26.83 17.42
N LYS A 25 10.59 25.83 17.47
CA LYS A 25 10.16 24.99 16.32
C LYS A 25 10.54 23.51 16.25
N ASP A 26 11.55 22.99 16.96
CA ASP A 26 11.95 21.57 16.76
C ASP A 26 11.38 20.55 17.77
N SER A 27 10.78 21.01 18.87
CA SER A 27 10.44 20.12 19.99
C SER A 27 8.97 19.71 20.10
N SER A 28 8.03 20.44 19.49
CA SER A 28 6.60 20.09 19.58
C SER A 28 6.24 18.95 18.62
N ASP A 29 6.69 19.05 17.37
CA ASP A 29 6.34 18.07 16.34
C ASP A 29 7.01 16.71 16.61
N GLN A 30 8.24 16.74 17.14
CA GLN A 30 8.94 15.52 17.54
C GLN A 30 8.30 14.85 18.77
N ARG A 31 7.68 15.63 19.67
CA ARG A 31 6.94 15.10 20.83
C ARG A 31 5.63 14.43 20.37
N THR A 32 4.87 15.08 19.49
CA THR A 32 3.63 14.52 18.93
C THR A 32 3.90 13.27 18.10
N ALA A 33 4.97 13.25 17.30
CA ALA A 33 5.35 12.08 16.52
C ALA A 33 5.84 10.92 17.40
N ALA A 34 6.57 11.21 18.48
CA ALA A 34 7.03 10.17 19.40
C ALA A 34 5.88 9.52 20.18
N ASP A 35 4.87 10.29 20.56
CA ASP A 35 3.66 9.80 21.23
C ASP A 35 2.80 8.92 20.30
N ALA A 36 2.61 9.36 19.06
CA ALA A 36 1.84 8.62 18.06
C ALA A 36 2.52 7.31 17.59
N LEU A 37 3.86 7.29 17.51
CA LEU A 37 4.62 6.13 17.01
C LEU A 37 5.13 5.21 18.14
N GLY A 38 5.11 5.65 19.39
CA GLY A 38 5.61 4.90 20.55
C GLY A 38 7.14 4.83 20.64
N PHE A 39 7.87 5.55 19.78
CA PHE A 39 9.32 5.66 19.81
C PHE A 39 9.75 7.01 19.26
N ARG A 40 10.96 7.46 19.63
CA ARG A 40 11.49 8.74 19.12
C ARG A 40 11.92 8.58 17.65
N PRO A 41 11.24 9.22 16.68
CA PRO A 41 11.60 9.09 15.27
C PRO A 41 12.98 9.69 15.01
N LYS A 42 13.81 8.96 14.27
CA LYS A 42 15.11 9.42 13.76
C LYS A 42 14.91 10.29 12.53
N ASN A 43 15.93 11.09 12.19
CA ASN A 43 15.91 11.89 10.98
C ASN A 43 16.04 10.96 9.78
N VAL A 44 15.03 10.98 8.91
CA VAL A 44 14.99 10.17 7.68
C VAL A 44 14.91 11.12 6.50
N THR A 45 15.87 11.02 5.59
CA THR A 45 15.85 11.77 4.32
C THR A 45 15.18 10.94 3.23
N GLN A 46 14.65 11.60 2.21
CA GLN A 46 14.06 10.92 1.05
C GLN A 46 15.08 10.06 0.31
N GLU A 47 16.34 10.51 0.23
CA GLU A 47 17.41 9.75 -0.42
C GLU A 47 17.70 8.41 0.25
N MET A 48 17.59 8.33 1.59
CA MET A 48 17.73 7.05 2.31
C MET A 48 16.64 6.06 1.90
N VAL A 49 15.41 6.53 1.75
CA VAL A 49 14.27 5.71 1.30
C VAL A 49 14.47 5.28 -0.14
N ASP A 50 14.87 6.21 -1.01
CA ASP A 50 15.09 5.95 -2.43
C ASP A 50 16.24 4.95 -2.64
N THR A 51 17.34 5.05 -1.89
CA THR A 51 18.45 4.10 -2.00
C THR A 51 18.00 2.67 -1.71
N ILE A 52 17.19 2.48 -0.67
CA ILE A 52 16.65 1.16 -0.32
C ILE A 52 15.60 0.69 -1.31
N SER A 53 14.75 1.59 -1.84
CA SER A 53 13.74 1.23 -2.82
C SER A 53 14.34 0.78 -4.16
N HIS A 54 15.48 1.35 -4.57
CA HIS A 54 16.23 0.88 -5.74
C HIS A 54 16.84 -0.52 -5.53
N MET A 55 17.31 -0.84 -4.33
CA MET A 55 17.86 -2.17 -4.00
C MET A 55 16.75 -3.22 -3.84
N PHE A 56 15.60 -2.83 -3.28
CA PHE A 56 14.50 -3.71 -2.93
C PHE A 56 13.16 -3.15 -3.45
N PRO A 57 12.89 -3.25 -4.76
CA PRO A 57 11.68 -2.68 -5.36
C PRO A 57 10.39 -3.39 -4.91
N ASP A 58 10.49 -4.62 -4.40
CA ASP A 58 9.37 -5.40 -3.88
C ASP A 58 8.89 -4.91 -2.50
N ILE A 59 9.73 -4.15 -1.78
CA ILE A 59 9.41 -3.64 -0.45
C ILE A 59 8.75 -2.26 -0.57
N PRO A 60 7.57 -2.04 0.04
CA PRO A 60 6.90 -0.75 -0.06
C PRO A 60 7.66 0.36 0.68
N ALA A 61 7.75 1.53 0.04
CA ALA A 61 8.47 2.70 0.56
C ALA A 61 8.00 3.15 1.96
N ASP A 62 6.73 2.93 2.30
CA ASP A 62 6.19 3.26 3.63
C ASP A 62 6.80 2.38 4.73
N ASN A 63 7.01 1.09 4.47
CA ASN A 63 7.63 0.18 5.43
C ASN A 63 9.12 0.50 5.59
N ILE A 64 9.79 0.86 4.48
CA ILE A 64 11.19 1.32 4.49
C ILE A 64 11.33 2.55 5.38
N ARG A 65 10.49 3.56 5.15
CA ARG A 65 10.50 4.80 5.93
C ARG A 65 10.19 4.54 7.39
N TYR A 66 9.22 3.68 7.69
CA TYR A 66 8.90 3.31 9.07
C TYR A 66 10.06 2.65 9.80
N ASP A 67 10.77 1.71 9.16
CA ASP A 67 11.93 1.06 9.77
C ASP A 67 13.11 2.05 9.93
N LEU A 68 13.33 2.91 8.92
CA LEU A 68 14.32 3.99 9.00
C LEU A 68 14.02 5.00 10.12
N LEU A 69 12.76 5.27 10.43
CA LEU A 69 12.41 6.13 11.59
C LEU A 69 12.84 5.49 12.91
N ARG A 70 12.96 4.16 12.97
CA ARG A 70 13.38 3.41 14.17
C ARG A 70 14.90 3.25 14.21
N THR A 71 15.52 2.83 13.11
CA THR A 71 16.96 2.54 13.03
C THR A 71 17.79 3.80 12.78
N GLY A 72 17.32 4.69 11.91
CA GLY A 72 18.05 5.88 11.44
C GLY A 72 19.23 5.57 10.53
N ASN A 73 19.41 4.32 10.08
CA ASN A 73 20.52 3.90 9.24
C ASN A 73 20.04 2.98 8.11
N VAL A 74 20.47 3.29 6.88
CA VAL A 74 20.22 2.52 5.67
C VAL A 74 20.79 1.11 5.80
N GLU A 75 22.03 0.96 6.23
CA GLU A 75 22.71 -0.33 6.32
C GLU A 75 22.01 -1.30 7.28
N LEU A 76 21.56 -0.81 8.43
CA LEU A 76 20.82 -1.62 9.40
C LEU A 76 19.48 -2.09 8.82
N THR A 77 18.79 -1.20 8.10
CA THR A 77 17.51 -1.51 7.46
C THR A 77 17.71 -2.54 6.34
N THR A 78 18.75 -2.36 5.52
CA THR A 78 19.15 -3.31 4.47
C THR A 78 19.49 -4.68 5.03
N ASN A 79 20.32 -4.76 6.08
CA ASN A 79 20.65 -6.03 6.72
C ASN A 79 19.40 -6.73 7.28
N LYS A 80 18.48 -5.97 7.89
CA LYS A 80 17.21 -6.51 8.38
C LYS A 80 16.34 -7.07 7.25
N ILE A 81 16.30 -6.39 6.10
CA ILE A 81 15.61 -6.88 4.89
C ILE A 81 16.26 -8.17 4.39
N LEU A 82 17.60 -8.25 4.36
CA LEU A 82 18.31 -9.44 3.92
C LEU A 82 18.11 -10.64 4.87
N GLU A 83 18.08 -10.40 6.19
CA GLU A 83 17.88 -11.44 7.19
C GLU A 83 16.44 -11.98 7.22
N ARG A 84 15.46 -11.09 7.11
CA ARG A 84 14.03 -11.45 7.30
C ARG A 84 13.26 -11.60 5.99
N GLY A 85 13.72 -10.97 4.92
CA GLY A 85 13.02 -10.87 3.63
C GLY A 85 11.85 -9.87 3.60
N TYR A 86 11.51 -9.24 4.74
CA TYR A 86 10.41 -8.28 4.83
C TYR A 86 10.63 -7.26 5.96
N LEU A 87 9.88 -6.16 5.91
CA LEU A 87 9.82 -5.13 6.95
C LEU A 87 8.45 -5.09 7.63
N ASP A 88 8.43 -4.68 8.90
CA ASP A 88 7.20 -4.50 9.66
C ASP A 88 6.27 -3.49 8.98
N ALA A 89 4.99 -3.83 8.93
CA ALA A 89 3.98 -2.93 8.42
C ALA A 89 3.80 -1.73 9.38
N PRO A 90 3.75 -0.49 8.86
CA PRO A 90 3.55 0.68 9.69
C PRO A 90 2.17 0.64 10.37
N PRO A 91 2.06 1.08 11.63
CA PRO A 91 0.78 1.18 12.34
C PRO A 91 -0.08 2.31 11.74
N ALA A 92 -1.40 2.28 12.00
CA ALA A 92 -2.32 3.30 11.48
C ALA A 92 -1.92 4.75 11.87
N ALA A 93 -1.32 4.94 13.04
CA ALA A 93 -0.81 6.22 13.52
C ALA A 93 0.36 6.79 12.68
N TYR A 94 1.08 5.95 11.93
CA TYR A 94 2.09 6.42 10.99
C TYR A 94 1.46 7.21 9.85
N HIS A 95 0.33 6.74 9.33
CA HIS A 95 -0.34 7.36 8.19
C HIS A 95 -0.98 8.72 8.52
N THR A 96 -1.21 9.02 9.81
CA THR A 96 -1.67 10.36 10.22
C THR A 96 -0.54 11.40 10.18
N LEU A 97 0.71 10.97 10.39
CA LEU A 97 1.89 11.84 10.35
C LEU A 97 2.47 11.94 8.94
N TYR A 98 2.42 10.84 8.20
CA TYR A 98 2.97 10.73 6.84
C TYR A 98 1.85 10.30 5.88
N PRO A 99 1.01 11.24 5.45
CA PRO A 99 -0.04 10.95 4.49
C PRO A 99 0.58 10.55 3.15
N ARG A 100 0.15 9.41 2.61
CA ARG A 100 0.50 8.98 1.26
C ARG A 100 -0.14 9.95 0.27
N ALA A 101 0.65 10.53 -0.63
CA ALA A 101 0.12 11.27 -1.76
C ALA A 101 -0.86 10.37 -2.52
N PRO A 102 -2.05 10.85 -2.93
CA PRO A 102 -3.05 10.02 -3.60
C PRO A 102 -2.51 9.59 -4.97
N VAL A 103 -1.76 8.50 -5.00
CA VAL A 103 -1.54 7.70 -6.20
C VAL A 103 -2.92 7.14 -6.52
N SER A 104 -3.48 7.53 -7.67
CA SER A 104 -4.66 6.95 -8.31
C SER A 104 -4.98 5.55 -7.75
N ALA A 105 -6.09 5.45 -7.02
CA ALA A 105 -6.51 4.28 -6.25
C ALA A 105 -6.98 3.13 -7.16
N ALA A 106 -6.10 2.60 -8.00
CA ALA A 106 -6.41 1.51 -8.92
C ALA A 106 -5.74 0.16 -8.55
N ALA A 107 -4.94 0.05 -7.47
CA ALA A 107 -4.12 -1.16 -7.28
C ALA A 107 -4.10 -1.85 -5.90
N LEU A 108 -4.64 -1.33 -4.80
CA LEU A 108 -4.39 -1.97 -3.47
C LEU A 108 -5.58 -2.08 -2.49
N ALA A 109 -6.83 -2.03 -2.96
CA ALA A 109 -7.98 -2.44 -2.14
C ALA A 109 -8.13 -3.97 -2.19
N GLY A 110 -7.29 -4.68 -1.43
CA GLY A 110 -7.22 -6.15 -1.43
C GLY A 110 -7.04 -6.78 -0.06
N ALA A 111 -7.52 -6.17 1.03
CA ALA A 111 -7.76 -6.88 2.30
C ALA A 111 -8.57 -6.01 3.28
N ALA A 112 -9.59 -6.60 3.89
CA ALA A 112 -10.44 -6.08 4.97
C ALA A 112 -11.49 -5.01 4.59
N GLY A 113 -12.73 -5.49 4.36
CA GLY A 113 -13.90 -4.62 4.23
C GLY A 113 -15.18 -5.41 3.99
N ARG A 114 -15.69 -6.07 5.02
CA ARG A 114 -17.07 -6.57 5.06
C ARG A 114 -18.01 -5.37 5.20
N GLY A 115 -18.94 -5.18 4.26
CA GLY A 115 -20.22 -4.52 4.53
C GLY A 115 -20.55 -3.27 3.68
N THR A 116 -21.69 -3.39 3.00
CA THR A 116 -22.59 -2.33 2.49
C THR A 116 -22.32 -1.78 1.10
N THR A 117 -23.02 -2.36 0.13
CA THR A 117 -23.20 -1.82 -1.22
C THR A 117 -24.12 -0.61 -1.21
N THR A 118 -23.57 0.59 -1.31
CA THR A 118 -24.31 1.77 -1.79
C THR A 118 -24.34 1.72 -3.32
N ALA A 119 -25.54 1.54 -3.88
CA ALA A 119 -25.79 1.48 -5.31
C ALA A 119 -25.44 2.82 -5.99
N THR A 120 -24.42 2.80 -6.85
CA THR A 120 -24.18 3.84 -7.85
C THR A 120 -24.92 3.47 -9.16
N PRO A 121 -25.39 4.47 -9.93
CA PRO A 121 -26.21 4.23 -11.12
C PRO A 121 -25.44 3.44 -12.19
N ALA A 122 -26.12 2.43 -12.74
CA ALA A 122 -25.56 1.41 -13.62
C ALA A 122 -25.06 1.98 -14.94
N LYS A 123 -23.74 2.17 -15.04
CA LYS A 123 -23.06 2.03 -16.34
C LYS A 123 -23.19 0.56 -16.78
N PRO A 124 -23.29 0.26 -18.10
CA PRO A 124 -23.32 -1.11 -18.57
C PRO A 124 -22.11 -1.84 -18.00
N LYS A 125 -22.38 -2.88 -17.21
CA LYS A 125 -21.35 -3.63 -16.49
C LYS A 125 -20.49 -4.30 -17.55
N ASP A 126 -19.33 -3.74 -17.83
CA ASP A 126 -18.36 -4.31 -18.76
C ASP A 126 -18.02 -5.72 -18.29
N THR A 127 -18.42 -6.72 -19.07
CA THR A 127 -18.31 -8.12 -18.67
C THR A 127 -16.89 -8.61 -18.88
N LEU A 128 -16.42 -9.56 -18.07
CA LEU A 128 -15.10 -10.18 -18.29
C LEU A 128 -14.98 -10.76 -19.71
N ILE A 129 -16.08 -11.24 -20.28
CA ILE A 129 -16.12 -11.77 -21.65
C ILE A 129 -15.81 -10.66 -22.66
N SER A 130 -16.38 -9.47 -22.47
CA SER A 130 -16.12 -8.29 -23.29
C SER A 130 -14.67 -7.81 -23.16
N ARG A 131 -14.14 -7.74 -21.93
CA ARG A 131 -12.76 -7.29 -21.66
C ARG A 131 -11.70 -8.16 -22.32
N TYR A 132 -11.93 -9.48 -22.36
CA TYR A 132 -10.98 -10.45 -22.89
C TYR A 132 -11.32 -10.90 -24.32
N GLY A 133 -12.29 -10.27 -24.99
CA GLY A 133 -12.66 -10.62 -26.37
C GLY A 133 -13.16 -12.06 -26.53
N LEU A 134 -13.83 -12.62 -25.51
CA LEU A 134 -14.24 -14.04 -25.47
C LEU A 134 -15.66 -14.29 -26.00
N ASN A 135 -16.29 -13.32 -26.67
CA ASN A 135 -17.69 -13.42 -27.10
C ASN A 135 -17.94 -14.58 -28.08
N ASP A 136 -17.11 -14.72 -29.12
CA ASP A 136 -17.23 -15.82 -30.09
C ASP A 136 -17.05 -17.18 -29.42
N ARG A 137 -16.09 -17.28 -28.49
CA ARG A 137 -15.82 -18.53 -27.77
C ARG A 137 -16.92 -18.88 -26.77
N ALA A 138 -17.56 -17.88 -26.17
CA ALA A 138 -18.70 -18.08 -25.29
C ALA A 138 -19.94 -18.59 -26.03
N GLN A 139 -20.16 -18.16 -27.29
CA GLN A 139 -21.26 -18.65 -28.12
C GLN A 139 -21.07 -20.10 -28.57
N LYS A 140 -19.81 -20.55 -28.70
CA LYS A 140 -19.48 -21.90 -29.17
C LYS A 140 -19.74 -23.03 -28.15
N VAL A 141 -20.17 -22.70 -26.92
CA VAL A 141 -20.47 -23.63 -25.81
C VAL A 141 -19.49 -24.81 -25.77
N GLU A 142 -18.20 -24.51 -25.67
CA GLU A 142 -17.25 -25.54 -25.29
C GLU A 142 -17.50 -25.85 -23.80
N GLU A 143 -18.08 -27.02 -23.50
CA GLU A 143 -18.17 -27.54 -22.14
C GLU A 143 -16.76 -27.85 -21.64
N ILE A 144 -16.17 -26.87 -20.96
CA ILE A 144 -14.83 -27.02 -20.38
C ILE A 144 -15.02 -27.77 -19.07
N LYS A 145 -14.56 -29.03 -19.04
CA LYS A 145 -14.58 -29.85 -17.82
C LYS A 145 -13.70 -29.21 -16.75
N ASP A 146 -14.22 -29.15 -15.54
CA ASP A 146 -13.55 -28.52 -14.39
C ASP A 146 -12.19 -29.14 -14.05
N GLU A 147 -11.98 -30.40 -14.45
CA GLU A 147 -10.72 -31.14 -14.27
C GLU A 147 -9.54 -30.52 -15.04
N GLU A 148 -9.79 -29.86 -16.18
CA GLU A 148 -8.74 -29.20 -16.97
C GLU A 148 -8.34 -27.81 -16.43
N LEU A 149 -9.16 -27.20 -15.58
CA LEU A 149 -8.92 -25.86 -15.02
C LEU A 149 -7.88 -25.90 -13.89
N GLY A 150 -7.86 -27.02 -13.15
CA GLY A 150 -7.02 -27.27 -11.98
C GLY A 150 -5.76 -28.11 -12.25
N GLY A 151 -5.54 -28.55 -13.50
CA GLY A 151 -4.38 -29.36 -13.88
C GLY A 151 -3.04 -28.72 -13.49
N LYS A 152 -2.04 -29.58 -13.24
CA LYS A 152 -0.69 -29.21 -12.80
C LYS A 152 -0.14 -28.09 -13.70
N ALA A 153 0.14 -26.93 -13.12
CA ALA A 153 0.67 -25.80 -13.86
C ALA A 153 2.06 -26.15 -14.39
N VAL A 154 2.15 -26.39 -15.70
CA VAL A 154 3.43 -26.55 -16.39
C VAL A 154 3.96 -25.16 -16.71
N TRP A 155 5.10 -24.82 -16.15
CA TRP A 155 5.77 -23.56 -16.43
C TRP A 155 6.52 -23.72 -17.75
N GLU A 156 6.03 -23.07 -18.80
CA GLU A 156 6.66 -23.09 -20.13
C GLU A 156 8.07 -22.50 -20.09
N ASP A 157 8.98 -22.98 -20.96
CA ASP A 157 10.39 -22.58 -20.94
C ASP A 157 10.63 -21.14 -21.42
N SER A 158 9.84 -20.65 -22.39
CA SER A 158 9.97 -19.29 -22.93
C SER A 158 8.90 -18.34 -22.36
N ALA A 159 9.26 -17.05 -22.23
CA ALA A 159 8.36 -16.01 -21.72
C ALA A 159 7.09 -15.88 -22.56
N GLU A 160 7.23 -15.89 -23.90
CA GLU A 160 6.09 -15.79 -24.83
C GLU A 160 5.11 -16.97 -24.69
N LYS A 161 5.62 -18.21 -24.62
CA LYS A 161 4.79 -19.41 -24.44
C LYS A 161 4.08 -19.39 -23.09
N ARG A 162 4.75 -18.89 -22.06
CA ARG A 162 4.17 -18.75 -20.72
C ARG A 162 3.07 -17.70 -20.68
N GLU A 163 3.25 -16.57 -21.35
CA GLU A 163 2.18 -15.59 -21.48
C GLU A 163 0.97 -16.15 -22.22
N ALA A 164 1.20 -16.88 -23.31
CA ALA A 164 0.14 -17.54 -24.07
C ALA A 164 -0.61 -18.56 -23.21
N SER A 165 0.09 -19.44 -22.49
CA SER A 165 -0.55 -20.46 -21.63
C SER A 165 -1.34 -19.84 -20.48
N LEU A 166 -0.84 -18.75 -19.89
CA LEU A 166 -1.57 -18.01 -18.85
C LEU A 166 -2.83 -17.30 -19.40
N LYS A 167 -2.74 -16.71 -20.60
CA LYS A 167 -3.89 -16.08 -21.28
C LYS A 167 -4.97 -17.11 -21.59
N GLU A 168 -4.59 -18.27 -22.13
CA GLU A 168 -5.51 -19.37 -22.41
C GLU A 168 -6.18 -19.91 -21.15
N ARG A 169 -5.42 -20.11 -20.06
CA ARG A 169 -5.97 -20.57 -18.78
C ARG A 169 -6.97 -19.57 -18.21
N LYS A 170 -6.67 -18.27 -18.26
CA LYS A 170 -7.59 -17.21 -17.85
C LYS A 170 -8.88 -17.25 -18.68
N ALA A 171 -8.77 -17.38 -20.00
CA ALA A 171 -9.92 -17.50 -20.89
C ALA A 171 -10.82 -18.69 -20.55
N LYS A 172 -10.22 -19.88 -20.34
CA LYS A 172 -10.94 -21.09 -19.93
C LYS A 172 -11.68 -20.90 -18.60
N MET A 173 -11.02 -20.30 -17.61
CA MET A 173 -11.60 -20.04 -16.29
C MET A 173 -12.81 -19.09 -16.37
N ILE A 174 -12.73 -18.04 -17.19
CA ILE A 174 -13.83 -17.07 -17.36
C ILE A 174 -15.05 -17.76 -17.98
N LEU A 175 -14.85 -18.63 -18.97
CA LEU A 175 -15.94 -19.36 -19.61
C LEU A 175 -16.60 -20.36 -18.66
N ALA A 176 -15.80 -21.13 -17.91
CA ALA A 176 -16.34 -22.05 -16.91
C ALA A 176 -17.10 -21.32 -15.80
N ALA A 177 -16.58 -20.19 -15.32
CA ALA A 177 -17.27 -19.35 -14.34
C ALA A 177 -18.61 -18.83 -14.87
N ARG A 178 -18.68 -18.43 -16.14
CA ARG A 178 -19.93 -18.03 -16.81
C ARG A 178 -20.93 -19.18 -16.85
N GLN A 179 -20.50 -20.39 -17.19
CA GLN A 179 -21.36 -21.58 -17.21
C GLN A 179 -21.93 -21.88 -15.82
N ARG A 180 -21.08 -21.87 -14.78
CA ARG A 180 -21.50 -22.04 -13.38
C ARG A 180 -22.49 -20.97 -12.92
N PHE A 181 -22.26 -19.71 -13.28
CA PHE A 181 -23.16 -18.61 -12.95
C PHE A 181 -24.53 -18.73 -13.63
N LEU A 182 -24.58 -19.21 -14.88
CA LEU A 182 -25.83 -19.47 -15.58
C LEU A 182 -26.58 -20.67 -14.96
N ALA A 183 -25.86 -21.72 -14.55
CA ALA A 183 -26.46 -22.87 -13.86
C ALA A 183 -27.04 -22.47 -12.49
N GLN A 184 -26.34 -21.63 -11.73
CA GLN A 184 -26.81 -21.12 -10.44
C GLN A 184 -28.06 -20.24 -10.59
N GLN A 185 -28.11 -19.35 -11.58
CA GLN A 185 -29.31 -18.54 -11.85
C GLN A 185 -30.52 -19.41 -12.19
N LYS A 186 -30.34 -20.41 -13.07
CA LYS A 186 -31.42 -21.36 -13.39
C LYS A 186 -31.90 -22.13 -12.16
N ALA A 187 -30.99 -22.49 -11.25
CA ALA A 187 -31.36 -23.17 -10.01
C ALA A 187 -32.11 -22.24 -9.04
N THR A 188 -31.69 -20.98 -8.90
CA THR A 188 -32.39 -20.01 -8.04
C THR A 188 -33.75 -19.63 -8.58
N ASP A 189 -33.90 -19.49 -9.90
CA ASP A 189 -35.18 -19.15 -10.54
C ASP A 189 -36.18 -20.32 -10.53
N ALA A 190 -35.71 -21.54 -10.30
CA ALA A 190 -36.54 -22.75 -10.21
C ALA A 190 -37.02 -23.08 -8.78
N THR A 191 -36.59 -22.32 -7.77
CA THR A 191 -37.03 -22.39 -6.36
C THR A 191 -37.91 -21.19 -6.02
#